data_AF-S7VQW0-F1
#
_entry.id   AF-S7VQW0-F1
#
_cell.length_a   1.000
_cell.length_b   1.000
_cell.length_c   1.000
_cell.angle_alpha   90.00
_cell.angle_beta   90.00
_cell.angle_gamma   90.00
#
_symmetry.space_group_name_H-M   'P 1'
#
loop_
_entity.id
_entity.type
_entity.pdbx_description
1 polymer ?
#
loop_
_entity_poly.entity_id
_entity_poly.type
_entity_poly.pdbx_seq_one_letter_code
_entity_poly.pdbx_strand_id
1 'polypeptide(L)'
;MILSINEKITNWLLSTWKPTFFQLGLTRILFCLGFYIFGLPQFIEISNYDLVFFDPPVGVSTLIGPITSSDFWWNFDLILRITFVSLLVGFRTKESSIVFGLLLLFGFTYIYSYGKINHNIFPVIFPIIMAFTNWGGALSVDALKNRKTKVEPRGWPLTFLSFLLGWGYFTAGLPKLIGGWLDLSYSTTAGFILRRFYSSAESLYLNEFFVKINNLFIYKLLDYNTLLFELGFIFTIFWSVVFLRAIGVAAMFHLGVLLTVNIPFSLHVLVFLPYIIYFYFNNNPQLSEKFESFFRRNKKIFIAIASILAIIIIADYNPIPFKLPQHSILFLVCVPSVFMLLPKSVNLFFIRMIRRIIPEK
;
A
#
# COMPACT_ATOMS: atom_id res chain seq x y z
N MET A 1 13.59 -36.03 3.45
CA MET A 1 13.76 -34.67 4.04
C MET A 1 13.30 -33.57 3.09
N ILE A 2 13.85 -33.46 1.88
CA ILE A 2 13.50 -32.40 0.89
C ILE A 2 11.99 -32.38 0.55
N LEU A 3 11.38 -33.55 0.33
CA LEU A 3 9.93 -33.65 0.03
C LEU A 3 9.06 -33.11 1.17
N SER A 4 9.42 -33.39 2.43
CA SER A 4 8.68 -32.90 3.61
C SER A 4 8.81 -31.38 3.79
N ILE A 5 9.98 -30.81 3.48
CA ILE A 5 10.19 -29.35 3.52
C ILE A 5 9.33 -28.67 2.45
N ASN A 6 9.32 -29.22 1.23
CA ASN A 6 8.52 -28.68 0.13
C ASN A 6 7.02 -28.69 0.46
N GLU A 7 6.54 -29.78 1.06
CA GLU A 7 5.14 -29.90 1.50
C GLU A 7 4.79 -28.86 2.56
N LYS A 8 5.64 -28.65 3.57
CA LYS A 8 5.42 -27.62 4.61
C LYS A 8 5.35 -26.21 4.02
N ILE A 9 6.27 -25.86 3.12
CA ILE A 9 6.30 -24.54 2.46
C ILE A 9 5.05 -24.37 1.59
N THR A 10 4.69 -25.38 0.81
CA THR A 10 3.49 -25.36 -0.05
C THR A 10 2.23 -25.18 0.80
N ASN A 11 2.12 -25.94 1.88
CA ASN A 11 1.00 -25.83 2.81
C ASN A 11 0.95 -24.44 3.45
N TRP A 12 2.07 -23.88 3.92
CA TRP A 12 2.11 -22.51 4.43
C TRP A 12 1.66 -21.49 3.37
N LEU A 13 2.20 -21.59 2.15
CA LEU A 13 1.90 -20.68 1.04
C LEU A 13 0.41 -20.71 0.67
N LEU A 14 -0.20 -21.89 0.60
CA LEU A 14 -1.59 -22.07 0.19
C LEU A 14 -2.61 -21.88 1.32
N SER A 15 -2.25 -22.12 2.58
CA SER A 15 -3.22 -22.19 3.69
C SER A 15 -3.23 -20.98 4.64
N THR A 16 -2.20 -20.11 4.61
CA THR A 16 -2.06 -19.00 5.56
C THR A 16 -3.22 -18.00 5.47
N TRP A 17 -3.58 -17.58 4.26
CA TRP A 17 -4.66 -16.62 4.02
C TRP A 17 -5.79 -17.28 3.24
N LYS A 18 -7.04 -17.07 3.67
CA LYS A 18 -8.24 -17.58 2.99
C LYS A 18 -9.23 -16.43 2.77
N PRO A 19 -8.91 -15.49 1.85
CA PRO A 19 -9.74 -14.32 1.66
C PRO A 19 -11.05 -14.65 0.94
N THR A 20 -12.07 -13.84 1.14
CA THR A 20 -13.31 -13.87 0.36
C THR A 20 -13.22 -12.94 -0.86
N PHE A 21 -14.05 -13.16 -1.87
CA PHE A 21 -14.11 -12.24 -3.01
C PHE A 21 -14.45 -10.80 -2.60
N PHE A 22 -15.33 -10.63 -1.62
CA PHE A 22 -15.68 -9.29 -1.11
C PHE A 22 -14.46 -8.58 -0.52
N GLN A 23 -13.69 -9.23 0.34
CA GLN A 23 -12.48 -8.64 0.94
C GLN A 23 -11.49 -8.19 -0.16
N LEU A 24 -11.28 -9.03 -1.17
CA LEU A 24 -10.37 -8.71 -2.27
C LEU A 24 -10.89 -7.58 -3.18
N GLY A 25 -12.18 -7.60 -3.54
CA GLY A 25 -12.80 -6.53 -4.34
C GLY A 25 -12.80 -5.19 -3.61
N LEU A 26 -13.08 -5.19 -2.30
CA LEU A 26 -12.99 -4.00 -1.45
C LEU A 26 -11.55 -3.49 -1.37
N THR A 27 -10.58 -4.39 -1.21
CA THR A 27 -9.15 -4.04 -1.23
C THR A 27 -8.79 -3.31 -2.51
N ARG A 28 -9.23 -3.82 -3.67
CA ARG A 28 -8.96 -3.20 -4.98
C ARG A 28 -9.51 -1.77 -5.05
N ILE A 29 -10.78 -1.60 -4.67
CA ILE A 29 -11.44 -0.28 -4.72
C ILE A 29 -10.74 0.69 -3.79
N LEU A 30 -10.52 0.32 -2.52
CA LEU A 30 -9.87 1.18 -1.54
C LEU A 30 -8.41 1.49 -1.90
N PHE A 31 -7.68 0.52 -2.46
CA PHE A 31 -6.35 0.74 -2.99
C PHE A 31 -6.36 1.78 -4.11
N CYS A 32 -7.23 1.63 -5.11
CA CYS A 32 -7.31 2.57 -6.22
C CYS A 32 -7.74 3.96 -5.73
N LEU A 33 -8.80 4.06 -4.92
CA LEU A 33 -9.23 5.35 -4.37
C LEU A 33 -8.14 6.01 -3.51
N GLY A 34 -7.44 5.24 -2.68
CA GLY A 34 -6.30 5.74 -1.92
C GLY A 34 -5.16 6.23 -2.83
N PHE A 35 -4.82 5.47 -3.87
CA PHE A 35 -3.81 5.86 -4.84
C PHE A 35 -4.20 7.15 -5.59
N TYR A 36 -5.48 7.30 -5.93
CA TYR A 36 -6.01 8.50 -6.55
C TYR A 36 -5.96 9.72 -5.60
N ILE A 37 -6.36 9.55 -4.33
CA ILE A 37 -6.28 10.61 -3.30
C ILE A 37 -4.84 11.09 -3.10
N PHE A 38 -3.86 10.19 -3.19
CA PHE A 38 -2.45 10.55 -3.08
C PHE A 38 -1.98 11.37 -4.29
N GLY A 39 -2.58 11.09 -5.46
CA GLY A 39 -2.21 11.62 -6.75
C GLY A 39 -1.61 10.53 -7.62
N LEU A 40 -2.22 10.31 -8.79
CA LEU A 40 -1.59 9.48 -9.83
C LEU A 40 -0.30 10.16 -10.30
N PRO A 41 0.79 9.39 -10.53
CA PRO A 41 2.02 9.96 -11.06
C PRO A 41 1.77 10.57 -12.44
N GLN A 42 2.44 11.69 -12.71
CA GLN A 42 2.44 12.38 -13.99
C GLN A 42 3.84 12.22 -14.59
N PHE A 43 4.03 11.19 -15.41
CA PHE A 43 5.34 10.88 -15.98
C PHE A 43 5.71 11.86 -17.11
N ILE A 44 4.77 12.67 -17.62
CA ILE A 44 5.08 13.80 -18.51
C ILE A 44 6.08 14.78 -17.92
N GLU A 45 6.17 14.93 -16.59
CA GLU A 45 7.18 15.79 -15.97
C GLU A 45 8.61 15.40 -16.35
N ILE A 46 8.86 14.14 -16.71
CA ILE A 46 10.17 13.65 -17.16
C ILE A 46 10.64 14.38 -18.42
N SER A 47 9.74 14.80 -19.33
CA SER A 47 10.15 15.52 -20.54
C SER A 47 10.75 16.89 -20.25
N ASN A 48 10.57 17.41 -19.03
CA ASN A 48 11.06 18.72 -18.62
C ASN A 48 12.39 18.63 -17.85
N TYR A 49 12.92 17.43 -17.60
CA TYR A 49 14.21 17.27 -16.91
C TYR A 49 15.39 17.42 -17.87
N ASP A 50 16.43 18.11 -17.40
CA ASP A 50 17.67 18.22 -18.17
C ASP A 50 18.37 16.86 -18.27
N LEU A 51 18.79 16.52 -19.49
CA LEU A 51 19.48 15.26 -19.79
C LEU A 51 20.76 15.05 -19.00
N VAL A 52 21.40 16.12 -18.52
CA VAL A 52 22.62 16.04 -17.69
C VAL A 52 22.39 15.28 -16.37
N PHE A 53 21.14 15.23 -15.89
CA PHE A 53 20.77 14.50 -14.68
C PHE A 53 20.36 13.04 -14.96
N PHE A 54 20.30 12.61 -16.21
CA PHE A 54 19.95 11.24 -16.56
C PHE A 54 21.13 10.29 -16.33
N ASP A 55 21.09 9.61 -15.18
CA ASP A 55 22.06 8.61 -14.74
C ASP A 55 21.34 7.31 -14.37
N PRO A 56 20.92 6.50 -15.37
CA PRO A 56 20.08 5.35 -15.13
C PRO A 56 20.84 4.21 -14.43
N PRO A 57 20.33 3.65 -13.33
CA PRO A 57 20.87 2.41 -12.79
C PRO A 57 20.62 1.28 -13.79
N VAL A 58 21.39 0.18 -13.67
CA VAL A 58 21.26 -1.00 -14.55
C VAL A 58 19.78 -1.44 -14.65
N GLY A 59 19.22 -1.33 -15.85
CA GLY A 59 17.82 -1.65 -16.10
C GLY A 59 17.31 -1.20 -17.47
N VAL A 60 15.99 -1.12 -17.59
CA VAL A 60 15.30 -0.80 -18.85
C VAL A 60 15.70 0.59 -19.39
N SER A 61 15.84 1.59 -18.52
CA SER A 61 16.24 2.95 -18.93
C SER A 61 17.69 3.00 -19.43
N THR A 62 18.60 2.18 -18.92
CA THR A 62 19.96 2.05 -19.47
C THR A 62 19.96 1.45 -20.88
N LEU A 63 19.09 0.46 -21.13
CA LEU A 63 19.02 -0.23 -22.42
C LEU A 63 18.37 0.62 -23.52
N ILE A 64 17.33 1.39 -23.18
CA ILE A 64 16.58 2.21 -24.14
C ILE A 64 17.21 3.60 -24.30
N GLY A 65 17.86 4.12 -23.26
CA GLY A 65 18.34 5.50 -23.21
C GLY A 65 17.25 6.47 -22.75
N PRO A 66 17.55 7.79 -22.71
CA PRO A 66 16.59 8.80 -22.27
C PRO A 66 15.46 8.97 -23.29
N ILE A 67 14.23 9.15 -22.79
CA ILE A 67 13.06 9.50 -23.61
C ILE A 67 12.65 10.94 -23.27
N THR A 68 12.86 11.86 -24.20
CA THR A 68 12.59 13.31 -24.01
C THR A 68 11.29 13.78 -24.64
N SER A 69 10.64 12.96 -25.47
CA SER A 69 9.39 13.33 -26.15
C SER A 69 8.25 13.53 -25.15
N SER A 70 7.70 14.75 -25.09
CA SER A 70 6.50 15.07 -24.32
C SER A 70 5.29 14.27 -24.79
N ASP A 71 5.15 14.06 -26.10
CA ASP A 71 4.05 13.29 -26.70
C ASP A 71 4.07 11.84 -26.25
N PHE A 72 5.25 11.23 -26.16
CA PHE A 72 5.40 9.88 -25.62
C PHE A 72 4.86 9.81 -24.19
N TRP A 73 5.34 10.71 -23.31
CA TRP A 73 4.95 10.67 -21.90
C TRP A 73 3.50 11.06 -21.67
N TRP A 74 2.94 11.95 -22.50
CA TRP A 74 1.52 12.26 -22.49
C TRP A 74 0.66 11.02 -22.81
N ASN A 75 0.99 10.32 -23.90
CA ASN A 75 0.31 9.08 -24.27
C ASN A 75 0.50 7.99 -23.20
N PHE A 76 1.68 7.91 -22.61
CA PHE A 76 1.98 6.99 -21.52
C PHE A 76 1.08 7.22 -20.30
N ASP A 77 0.96 8.46 -19.84
CA ASP A 77 0.09 8.83 -18.72
C ASP A 77 -1.39 8.58 -19.04
N LEU A 78 -1.82 8.83 -20.28
CA LEU A 78 -3.19 8.55 -20.71
C LEU A 78 -3.49 7.04 -20.63
N ILE A 79 -2.59 6.20 -21.14
CA ILE A 79 -2.72 4.73 -21.06
C ILE A 79 -2.73 4.27 -19.60
N LEU A 80 -1.85 4.84 -18.76
CA LEU A 80 -1.81 4.56 -17.32
C LEU A 80 -3.16 4.85 -16.65
N ARG A 81 -3.76 6.02 -16.93
CA ARG A 81 -5.05 6.44 -16.36
C ARG A 81 -6.20 5.56 -16.84
N ILE A 82 -6.25 5.23 -18.13
CA ILE A 82 -7.27 4.30 -18.68
C ILE A 82 -7.16 2.92 -18.01
N THR A 83 -5.94 2.43 -17.83
CA THR A 83 -5.69 1.14 -17.17
C THR A 83 -6.05 1.19 -15.69
N PHE A 84 -5.73 2.30 -15.02
CA PHE A 84 -6.10 2.53 -13.62
C PHE A 84 -7.62 2.56 -13.42
N VAL A 85 -8.35 3.27 -14.28
CA VAL A 85 -9.82 3.28 -14.25
C VAL A 85 -10.37 1.88 -14.49
N SER A 86 -9.82 1.17 -15.48
CA SER A 86 -10.20 -0.22 -15.77
C SER A 86 -9.98 -1.13 -14.57
N LEU A 87 -8.88 -0.93 -13.83
CA LEU A 87 -8.62 -1.62 -12.57
C LEU A 87 -9.63 -1.25 -11.48
N LEU A 88 -9.88 0.04 -11.24
CA LEU A 88 -10.81 0.54 -10.22
C LEU A 88 -12.21 -0.06 -10.38
N VAL A 89 -12.75 -0.01 -11.60
CA VAL A 89 -14.09 -0.55 -11.92
C VAL A 89 -14.10 -2.07 -12.03
N GLY A 90 -12.94 -2.69 -12.17
CA GLY A 90 -12.79 -4.14 -12.27
C GLY A 90 -13.19 -4.69 -13.63
N PHE A 91 -12.72 -4.05 -14.70
CA PHE A 91 -12.81 -4.53 -16.06
C PHE A 91 -11.49 -5.19 -16.45
N ARG A 92 -11.55 -6.47 -16.87
CA ARG A 92 -10.35 -7.29 -17.15
C ARG A 92 -9.35 -7.18 -16.00
N THR A 93 -9.83 -7.38 -14.78
CA THR A 93 -9.17 -6.97 -13.54
C THR A 93 -7.75 -7.52 -13.46
N LYS A 94 -7.52 -8.77 -13.85
CA LYS A 94 -6.19 -9.38 -13.83
C LYS A 94 -5.25 -8.66 -14.80
N GLU A 95 -5.66 -8.51 -16.05
CA GLU A 95 -4.89 -7.86 -17.10
C GLU A 95 -4.62 -6.40 -16.77
N SER A 96 -5.65 -5.65 -16.39
CA SER A 96 -5.56 -4.25 -15.96
C SER A 96 -4.63 -4.08 -14.76
N SER A 97 -4.62 -5.02 -13.80
CA SER A 97 -3.70 -4.97 -12.66
C SER A 97 -2.24 -5.13 -13.09
N ILE A 98 -1.97 -6.11 -13.97
CA ILE A 98 -0.62 -6.39 -14.47
C ILE A 98 -0.12 -5.20 -15.30
N VAL A 99 -0.92 -4.75 -16.27
CA VAL A 99 -0.56 -3.61 -17.13
C VAL A 99 -0.33 -2.35 -16.30
N PHE A 100 -1.21 -2.05 -15.34
CA PHE A 100 -1.04 -0.88 -14.47
C PHE A 100 0.25 -0.93 -13.67
N GLY A 101 0.55 -2.07 -13.03
CA GLY A 101 1.80 -2.22 -12.27
C GLY A 101 3.06 -2.18 -13.15
N LEU A 102 3.00 -2.74 -14.36
CA LEU A 102 4.12 -2.67 -15.33
C LEU A 102 4.35 -1.25 -15.83
N LEU A 103 3.29 -0.49 -16.10
CA LEU A 103 3.40 0.92 -16.46
C LEU A 103 4.00 1.72 -15.29
N LEU A 104 3.55 1.49 -14.05
CA LEU A 104 4.17 2.14 -12.88
C LEU A 104 5.66 1.79 -12.75
N LEU A 105 6.04 0.51 -12.90
CA LEU A 105 7.44 0.10 -12.87
C LEU A 105 8.27 0.80 -13.95
N PHE A 106 7.75 0.85 -15.18
CA PHE A 106 8.40 1.54 -16.29
C PHE A 106 8.57 3.03 -16.01
N GLY A 107 7.51 3.74 -15.65
CA GLY A 107 7.56 5.17 -15.40
C GLY A 107 8.48 5.52 -14.22
N PHE A 108 8.42 4.78 -13.10
CA PHE A 108 9.30 5.02 -11.96
C PHE A 108 10.77 4.66 -12.26
N THR A 109 11.05 3.69 -13.14
CA THR A 109 12.41 3.43 -13.62
C THR A 109 13.01 4.68 -14.26
N TYR A 110 12.21 5.40 -15.08
CA TYR A 110 12.67 6.65 -15.69
C TYR A 110 12.78 7.79 -14.69
N ILE A 111 11.78 8.04 -13.83
CA ILE A 111 11.87 9.09 -12.79
C ILE A 111 13.12 8.89 -11.94
N TYR A 112 13.42 7.65 -11.55
CA TYR A 112 14.56 7.35 -10.67
C TYR A 112 15.91 7.44 -11.36
N SER A 113 15.92 7.40 -12.69
CA SER A 113 17.12 7.68 -13.49
C SER A 113 17.53 9.16 -13.43
N TYR A 114 16.69 10.05 -12.87
CA TYR A 114 17.01 11.47 -12.61
C TYR A 114 17.33 11.76 -11.13
N GLY A 115 17.68 10.74 -10.35
CA GLY A 115 18.34 10.90 -9.04
C GLY A 115 17.43 10.90 -7.79
N LYS A 116 16.10 10.98 -7.91
CA LYS A 116 15.19 10.94 -6.76
C LYS A 116 14.52 9.57 -6.60
N ILE A 117 15.08 8.71 -5.75
CA ILE A 117 14.46 7.42 -5.40
C ILE A 117 13.50 7.61 -4.22
N ASN A 118 12.23 7.23 -4.40
CA ASN A 118 11.22 7.22 -3.33
C ASN A 118 10.92 5.78 -2.85
N HIS A 119 10.37 5.67 -1.64
CA HIS A 119 9.99 4.40 -1.03
C HIS A 119 8.58 3.93 -1.44
N ASN A 120 8.36 3.70 -2.74
CA ASN A 120 7.03 3.36 -3.28
C ASN A 120 6.97 2.01 -4.01
N ILE A 121 8.03 1.19 -3.96
CA ILE A 121 8.11 -0.05 -4.72
C ILE A 121 6.94 -1.00 -4.43
N PHE A 122 6.50 -1.09 -3.17
CA PHE A 122 5.39 -1.95 -2.77
C PHE A 122 4.07 -1.55 -3.43
N PRO A 123 3.59 -0.30 -3.31
CA PRO A 123 2.43 0.18 -4.08
C PRO A 123 2.53 -0.03 -5.59
N VAL A 124 3.74 0.02 -6.16
CA VAL A 124 3.98 -0.19 -7.58
C VAL A 124 3.80 -1.66 -8.00
N ILE A 125 4.36 -2.61 -7.25
CA ILE A 125 4.24 -4.05 -7.56
C ILE A 125 2.94 -4.67 -7.03
N PHE A 126 2.27 -4.02 -6.09
CA PHE A 126 1.08 -4.54 -5.41
C PHE A 126 -0.03 -4.95 -6.39
N PRO A 127 -0.42 -4.16 -7.41
CA PRO A 127 -1.39 -4.58 -8.42
C PRO A 127 -0.99 -5.88 -9.13
N ILE A 128 0.28 -6.05 -9.48
CA ILE A 128 0.78 -7.26 -10.15
C ILE A 128 0.55 -8.48 -9.28
N ILE A 129 0.91 -8.41 -7.99
CA ILE A 129 0.71 -9.53 -7.06
C ILE A 129 -0.78 -9.82 -6.88
N MET A 130 -1.57 -8.76 -6.68
CA MET A 130 -3.01 -8.88 -6.45
C MET A 130 -3.77 -9.41 -7.67
N ALA A 131 -3.25 -9.23 -8.88
CA ALA A 131 -3.81 -9.80 -10.11
C ALA A 131 -4.03 -11.33 -10.01
N PHE A 132 -3.21 -12.02 -9.22
CA PHE A 132 -3.26 -13.48 -9.05
C PHE A 132 -4.17 -13.96 -7.91
N THR A 133 -4.77 -13.03 -7.15
CA THR A 133 -5.70 -13.35 -6.05
C THR A 133 -7.14 -13.61 -6.51
N ASN A 134 -7.44 -13.29 -7.77
CA ASN A 134 -8.79 -13.16 -8.30
C ASN A 134 -9.61 -12.03 -7.63
N TRP A 135 -8.97 -10.91 -7.27
CA TRP A 135 -9.65 -9.74 -6.67
C TRP A 135 -10.68 -9.02 -7.57
N GLY A 136 -10.85 -9.49 -8.81
CA GLY A 136 -11.97 -9.10 -9.68
C GLY A 136 -13.24 -9.93 -9.46
N GLY A 137 -13.28 -10.88 -8.52
CA GLY A 137 -14.42 -11.78 -8.35
C GLY A 137 -15.64 -11.19 -7.62
N ALA A 138 -15.54 -10.00 -7.02
CA ALA A 138 -16.67 -9.25 -6.50
C ALA A 138 -16.47 -7.74 -6.70
N LEU A 139 -17.57 -6.97 -6.58
CA LEU A 139 -17.59 -5.50 -6.71
C LEU A 139 -16.91 -5.01 -8.01
N SER A 140 -17.14 -5.71 -9.11
CA SER A 140 -16.43 -5.50 -10.38
C SER A 140 -17.35 -5.71 -11.57
N VAL A 141 -16.97 -5.15 -12.72
CA VAL A 141 -17.62 -5.47 -14.00
C VAL A 141 -17.42 -6.94 -14.37
N ASP A 142 -16.24 -7.51 -14.12
CA ASP A 142 -15.95 -8.92 -14.40
C ASP A 142 -16.88 -9.89 -13.64
N ALA A 143 -17.18 -9.61 -12.37
CA ALA A 143 -18.07 -10.41 -11.53
C ALA A 143 -19.53 -10.38 -12.03
N LEU A 144 -19.94 -9.29 -12.68
CA LEU A 144 -21.27 -9.20 -13.29
C LEU A 144 -21.38 -10.10 -14.54
N LYS A 145 -20.27 -10.34 -15.24
CA LYS A 145 -20.20 -11.13 -16.48
C LYS A 145 -19.98 -12.63 -16.24
N ASN A 146 -19.12 -13.00 -15.29
CA ASN A 146 -18.64 -14.38 -15.11
C ASN A 146 -19.51 -15.23 -14.17
N ARG A 147 -20.79 -15.45 -14.53
CA ARG A 147 -21.73 -16.28 -13.73
C ARG A 147 -21.44 -17.80 -13.75
N LYS A 148 -20.66 -18.29 -14.72
CA LYS A 148 -20.56 -19.73 -15.02
C LYS A 148 -19.22 -20.37 -14.65
N THR A 149 -18.20 -19.57 -14.36
CA THR A 149 -16.86 -20.07 -14.07
C THR A 149 -16.69 -20.30 -12.57
N LYS A 150 -16.35 -21.53 -12.17
CA LYS A 150 -15.96 -21.89 -10.80
C LYS A 150 -14.58 -21.31 -10.45
N VAL A 151 -14.46 -20.00 -10.42
CA VAL A 151 -13.25 -19.32 -9.96
C VAL A 151 -13.37 -19.15 -8.45
N GLU A 152 -12.30 -19.48 -7.72
CA GLU A 152 -12.21 -19.31 -6.27
C GLU A 152 -11.20 -18.21 -5.93
N PRO A 153 -11.36 -17.51 -4.79
CA PRO A 153 -10.37 -16.56 -4.30
C PRO A 153 -9.08 -17.30 -3.95
N ARG A 154 -7.93 -16.71 -4.29
CA ARG A 154 -6.61 -17.32 -4.07
C ARG A 154 -5.85 -16.56 -3.00
N GLY A 155 -5.50 -17.25 -1.91
CA GLY A 155 -4.78 -16.66 -0.77
C GLY A 155 -3.26 -16.61 -0.93
N TRP A 156 -2.68 -17.48 -1.75
CA TRP A 156 -1.22 -17.57 -1.89
C TRP A 156 -0.50 -16.29 -2.28
N PRO A 157 -1.06 -15.39 -3.14
CA PRO A 157 -0.36 -14.14 -3.45
C PRO A 157 -0.30 -13.20 -2.24
N LEU A 158 -1.26 -13.29 -1.31
CA LEU A 158 -1.18 -12.57 -0.03
C LEU A 158 -0.09 -13.15 0.86
N THR A 159 0.15 -14.46 0.81
CA THR A 159 1.25 -15.08 1.56
C THR A 159 2.59 -14.64 0.98
N PHE A 160 2.69 -14.59 -0.36
CA PHE A 160 3.87 -14.06 -1.03
C PHE A 160 4.08 -12.56 -0.74
N LEU A 161 3.03 -11.76 -0.73
CA LEU A 161 3.10 -10.35 -0.32
C LEU A 161 3.56 -10.21 1.15
N SER A 162 3.08 -11.07 2.06
CA SER A 162 3.52 -11.07 3.46
C SER A 162 5.03 -11.31 3.57
N PHE A 163 5.54 -12.27 2.80
CA PHE A 163 6.96 -12.54 2.70
C PHE A 163 7.73 -11.33 2.15
N LEU A 164 7.28 -10.74 1.02
CA LEU A 164 7.94 -9.59 0.43
C LEU A 164 7.96 -8.39 1.38
N LEU A 165 6.88 -8.14 2.12
CA LEU A 165 6.85 -7.08 3.13
C LEU A 165 7.85 -7.35 4.25
N GLY A 166 7.89 -8.57 4.78
CA GLY A 166 8.88 -8.93 5.80
C GLY A 166 10.31 -8.83 5.31
N TRP A 167 10.58 -9.26 4.08
CA TRP A 167 11.87 -9.08 3.44
C TRP A 167 12.23 -7.60 3.22
N GLY A 168 11.28 -6.79 2.78
CA GLY A 168 11.47 -5.35 2.59
C GLY A 168 11.84 -4.62 3.87
N TYR A 169 11.15 -4.92 4.98
CA TYR A 169 11.51 -4.37 6.29
C TYR A 169 12.87 -4.86 6.78
N PHE A 170 13.13 -6.16 6.66
CA PHE A 170 14.41 -6.73 7.08
C PHE A 170 15.59 -6.10 6.35
N THR A 171 15.47 -5.95 5.02
CA THR A 171 16.50 -5.32 4.18
C THR A 171 16.60 -3.81 4.40
N ALA A 172 15.54 -3.13 4.83
CA ALA A 172 15.61 -1.73 5.26
C ALA A 172 16.32 -1.56 6.62
N GLY A 173 16.22 -2.56 7.51
CA GLY A 173 16.86 -2.59 8.83
C GLY A 173 18.34 -2.97 8.78
N LEU A 174 18.77 -3.79 7.81
CA LEU A 174 20.16 -4.26 7.74
C LEU A 174 21.19 -3.12 7.57
N PRO A 175 21.01 -2.14 6.66
CA PRO A 175 21.91 -0.97 6.58
C PRO A 175 21.90 -0.13 7.85
N LYS A 176 20.78 -0.06 8.57
CA LYS A 176 20.70 0.67 9.85
C LYS A 176 21.49 -0.04 10.94
N LEU A 177 21.39 -1.36 11.01
CA LEU A 177 22.15 -2.18 11.95
C LEU A 177 23.66 -1.99 11.74
N ILE A 178 24.12 -2.05 10.49
CA ILE A 178 25.53 -1.89 10.13
C ILE A 178 25.98 -0.42 10.26
N GLY A 179 25.08 0.52 9.98
CA GLY A 179 25.33 1.97 10.00
C GLY A 179 25.30 2.62 11.38
N GLY A 180 25.56 1.88 12.47
CA GLY A 180 25.78 2.45 13.79
C GLY A 180 24.52 2.82 14.59
N TRP A 181 23.32 2.36 14.23
CA TRP A 181 22.10 2.68 14.99
C TRP A 181 22.12 2.15 16.44
N LEU A 182 22.98 1.15 16.74
CA LEU A 182 23.20 0.62 18.08
C LEU A 182 24.26 1.38 18.89
N ASP A 183 24.94 2.39 18.31
CA ASP A 183 25.95 3.16 19.03
C ASP A 183 25.32 3.92 20.22
N LEU A 184 25.91 3.78 21.41
CA LEU A 184 25.38 4.37 22.64
C LEU A 184 25.66 5.89 22.73
N SER A 185 26.63 6.40 21.97
CA SER A 185 27.11 7.78 22.08
C SER A 185 26.28 8.80 21.30
N TYR A 186 25.50 8.37 20.31
CA TYR A 186 24.64 9.23 19.51
C TYR A 186 23.33 8.54 19.07
N SER A 187 22.39 9.33 18.57
CA SER A 187 21.17 8.81 17.96
C SER A 187 21.07 9.19 16.49
N THR A 188 20.87 8.19 15.65
CA THR A 188 20.65 8.37 14.22
C THR A 188 19.26 8.96 13.96
N THR A 189 18.23 8.57 14.71
CA THR A 189 16.88 9.15 14.64
C THR A 189 16.91 10.65 14.90
N ALA A 190 17.63 11.12 15.94
CA ALA A 190 17.80 12.55 16.20
C ALA A 190 18.45 13.27 15.00
N GLY A 191 19.49 12.66 14.41
CA GLY A 191 20.13 13.18 13.20
C GLY A 191 19.17 13.32 12.02
N PHE A 192 18.30 12.32 11.78
CA PHE A 192 17.28 12.39 10.73
C PHE A 192 16.24 13.49 11.00
N ILE A 193 15.77 13.64 12.24
CA ILE A 193 14.82 14.68 12.65
C ILE A 193 15.42 16.06 12.40
N LEU A 194 16.64 16.31 12.89
CA LEU A 194 17.34 17.59 12.72
C LEU A 194 17.63 17.87 11.23
N ARG A 195 18.17 16.88 10.50
CA ARG A 195 18.43 17.02 9.07
C ARG A 195 17.15 17.40 8.33
N ARG A 196 16.03 16.72 8.59
CA ARG A 196 14.78 17.00 7.88
C ARG A 196 14.19 18.36 8.24
N PHE A 197 14.24 18.74 9.51
CA PHE A 197 13.77 20.04 9.99
C PHE A 197 14.54 21.20 9.36
N TYR A 198 15.88 21.11 9.26
CA TYR A 198 16.70 22.20 8.71
C TYR A 198 16.89 22.16 7.19
N SER A 199 16.74 21.01 6.52
CA SER A 199 17.14 20.90 5.11
C SER A 199 16.12 21.44 4.10
N SER A 200 14.81 21.22 4.23
CA SER A 200 13.87 21.66 3.19
C SER A 200 12.39 21.29 3.44
N ALA A 201 11.87 21.34 4.67
CA ALA A 201 10.45 21.09 4.89
C ALA A 201 9.86 22.11 5.86
N GLU A 202 8.66 22.60 5.55
CA GLU A 202 7.78 23.14 6.58
C GLU A 202 7.70 22.12 7.72
N SER A 203 7.84 22.59 8.96
CA SER A 203 7.69 21.74 10.13
C SER A 203 6.27 21.23 10.19
N LEU A 204 6.07 19.94 9.91
CA LEU A 204 4.75 19.31 10.01
C LEU A 204 4.61 18.60 11.37
N TYR A 205 3.38 18.66 11.91
CA TYR A 205 2.94 17.89 13.06
C TYR A 205 3.83 18.05 14.31
N LEU A 206 4.44 16.96 14.78
CA LEU A 206 5.22 16.93 16.03
C LEU A 206 6.73 17.14 15.80
N ASN A 207 7.16 17.37 14.55
CA ASN A 207 8.59 17.46 14.22
C ASN A 207 9.30 18.57 15.02
N GLU A 208 8.68 19.75 15.15
CA GLU A 208 9.23 20.86 15.96
C GLU A 208 9.32 20.50 17.45
N PHE A 209 8.31 19.80 17.99
CA PHE A 209 8.34 19.33 19.38
C PHE A 209 9.52 18.38 19.60
N PHE A 210 9.73 17.42 18.67
CA PHE A 210 10.83 16.49 18.78
C PHE A 210 12.19 17.19 18.71
N VAL A 211 12.40 18.16 17.82
CA VAL A 211 13.67 18.93 17.76
C VAL A 211 14.04 19.58 19.10
N LYS A 212 13.04 19.98 19.91
CA LYS A 212 13.24 20.61 21.22
C LYS A 212 13.55 19.60 22.34
N ILE A 213 13.38 18.29 22.10
CA ILE A 213 13.73 17.27 23.08
C ILE A 213 15.25 17.15 23.16
N ASN A 214 15.83 17.59 24.28
CA ASN A 214 17.25 17.42 24.59
C ASN A 214 17.47 16.21 25.50
N ASN A 215 17.10 15.02 25.03
CA ASN A 215 17.25 13.79 25.80
C ASN A 215 17.65 12.61 24.89
N LEU A 216 18.92 12.20 24.96
CA LEU A 216 19.47 11.11 24.16
C LEU A 216 18.74 9.78 24.40
N PHE A 217 18.32 9.51 25.64
CA PHE A 217 17.64 8.26 25.98
C PHE A 217 16.34 8.07 25.17
N ILE A 218 15.55 9.13 25.01
CA ILE A 218 14.31 9.09 24.21
C ILE A 218 14.62 8.72 22.76
N TYR A 219 15.64 9.33 22.17
CA TYR A 219 16.00 9.04 20.78
C TYR A 219 16.62 7.65 20.59
N LYS A 220 17.42 7.17 21.56
CA LYS A 220 17.93 5.79 21.54
C LYS A 220 16.79 4.77 21.62
N LEU A 221 15.75 5.03 22.41
CA LEU A 221 14.55 4.19 22.42
C LEU A 221 13.92 4.11 21.02
N LEU A 222 13.87 5.22 20.28
CA LEU A 222 13.37 5.23 18.90
C LEU A 222 14.29 4.48 17.93
N ASP A 223 15.62 4.61 18.05
CA ASP A 223 16.57 3.84 17.25
C ASP A 223 16.36 2.33 17.45
N TYR A 224 16.28 1.89 18.72
CA TYR A 224 16.12 0.47 19.06
C TYR A 224 14.77 -0.07 18.63
N ASN A 225 13.68 0.68 18.84
CA ASN A 225 12.36 0.27 18.38
C ASN A 225 12.29 0.18 16.85
N THR A 226 12.97 1.08 16.13
CA THR A 226 13.05 1.02 14.67
C THR A 226 13.78 -0.24 14.21
N LEU A 227 14.95 -0.54 14.76
CA LEU A 227 15.70 -1.76 14.45
C LEU A 227 14.93 -3.03 14.81
N LEU A 228 14.36 -3.09 16.01
CA LEU A 228 13.58 -4.23 16.47
C LEU A 228 12.40 -4.49 15.55
N PHE A 229 11.68 -3.43 15.15
CA PHE A 229 10.56 -3.54 14.23
C PHE A 229 11.02 -4.01 12.85
N GLU A 230 11.96 -3.32 12.22
CA GLU A 230 12.37 -3.61 10.85
C GLU A 230 13.02 -4.99 10.70
N LEU A 231 13.94 -5.36 11.61
CA LEU A 231 14.59 -6.67 11.61
C LEU A 231 13.67 -7.77 12.09
N GLY A 232 12.79 -7.47 13.06
CA GLY A 232 11.87 -8.44 13.67
C GLY A 232 10.67 -8.78 12.80
N PHE A 233 10.24 -7.88 11.91
CA PHE A 233 9.00 -8.04 11.13
C PHE A 233 8.99 -9.34 10.31
N ILE A 234 10.13 -9.75 9.75
CA ILE A 234 10.22 -10.97 8.93
C ILE A 234 9.82 -12.24 9.69
N PHE A 235 10.06 -12.31 11.00
CA PHE A 235 9.67 -13.49 11.78
C PHE A 235 8.16 -13.60 11.96
N THR A 236 7.42 -12.49 11.83
CA THR A 236 5.97 -12.48 12.03
C THR A 236 5.23 -13.22 10.91
N ILE A 237 5.83 -13.38 9.73
CA ILE A 237 5.20 -13.98 8.54
C ILE A 237 4.80 -15.45 8.73
N PHE A 238 5.41 -16.14 9.70
CA PHE A 238 5.14 -17.55 9.98
C PHE A 238 3.87 -17.76 10.82
N TRP A 239 3.33 -16.70 11.43
CA TRP A 239 2.14 -16.78 12.28
C TRP A 239 1.15 -15.70 11.89
N SER A 240 0.08 -16.06 11.18
CA SER A 240 -0.91 -15.12 10.64
C SER A 240 -1.47 -14.15 11.69
N VAL A 241 -1.73 -14.61 12.91
CA VAL A 241 -2.21 -13.76 14.01
C VAL A 241 -1.16 -12.70 14.39
N VAL A 242 0.10 -13.10 14.53
CA VAL A 242 1.20 -12.19 14.86
C VAL A 242 1.46 -11.23 13.70
N PHE A 243 1.43 -11.71 12.46
CA PHE A 243 1.55 -10.89 11.26
C PHE A 243 0.46 -9.80 11.21
N LEU A 244 -0.80 -10.12 11.50
CA LEU A 244 -1.87 -9.12 11.54
C LEU A 244 -1.60 -8.05 12.60
N ARG A 245 -1.09 -8.42 13.79
CA ARG A 245 -0.67 -7.45 14.80
C ARG A 245 0.50 -6.60 14.29
N ALA A 246 1.47 -7.23 13.64
CA ALA A 246 2.64 -6.57 13.06
C ALA A 246 2.25 -5.56 11.97
N ILE A 247 1.24 -5.85 11.14
CA ILE A 247 0.66 -4.89 10.18
C ILE A 247 0.08 -3.66 10.90
N GLY A 248 -0.63 -3.87 12.01
CA GLY A 248 -1.10 -2.78 12.86
C GLY A 248 0.06 -1.92 13.38
N VAL A 249 1.14 -2.57 13.84
CA VAL A 249 2.36 -1.87 14.29
C VAL A 249 3.02 -1.14 13.13
N ALA A 250 3.08 -1.72 11.94
CA ALA A 250 3.68 -1.13 10.74
C ALA A 250 2.96 0.15 10.31
N ALA A 251 1.63 0.16 10.34
CA ALA A 251 0.86 1.36 10.07
C ALA A 251 1.15 2.46 11.10
N MET A 252 1.21 2.10 12.39
CA MET A 252 1.53 3.05 13.45
C MET A 252 2.98 3.52 13.41
N PHE A 253 3.92 2.67 13.00
CA PHE A 253 5.31 3.00 12.77
C PHE A 253 5.43 4.07 11.68
N HIS A 254 4.78 3.88 10.53
CA HIS A 254 4.76 4.87 9.45
C HIS A 254 4.11 6.19 9.84
N LEU A 255 3.04 6.16 10.64
CA LEU A 255 2.46 7.36 11.23
C LEU A 255 3.45 8.04 12.18
N GLY A 256 4.11 7.28 13.05
CA GLY A 256 5.15 7.78 13.94
C GLY A 256 6.26 8.49 13.17
N VAL A 257 6.78 7.86 12.10
CA VAL A 257 7.82 8.45 11.25
C VAL A 257 7.36 9.74 10.56
N LEU A 258 6.10 9.82 10.10
CA LEU A 258 5.54 11.08 9.60
C LEU A 258 5.50 12.15 10.70
N LEU A 259 4.97 11.82 11.88
CA LEU A 259 4.78 12.76 12.97
C LEU A 259 6.11 13.29 13.53
N THR A 260 7.14 12.45 13.58
CA THR A 260 8.42 12.79 14.21
C THR A 260 9.49 13.23 13.21
N VAL A 261 9.68 12.47 12.12
CA VAL A 261 10.75 12.69 11.12
C VAL A 261 10.24 13.44 9.90
N ASN A 262 8.93 13.68 9.75
CA ASN A 262 8.35 14.36 8.59
C ASN A 262 8.66 13.66 7.25
N ILE A 263 8.59 12.32 7.26
CA ILE A 263 8.73 11.48 6.07
C ILE A 263 7.39 10.75 5.81
N PRO A 264 6.66 11.11 4.73
CA PRO A 264 5.37 10.50 4.45
C PRO A 264 5.49 9.20 3.67
N PHE A 265 5.06 8.09 4.29
CA PHE A 265 4.90 6.78 3.64
C PHE A 265 3.43 6.52 3.24
N SER A 266 2.73 7.56 2.77
CA SER A 266 1.26 7.54 2.60
C SER A 266 0.77 6.52 1.56
N LEU A 267 1.49 6.32 0.46
CA LEU A 267 1.13 5.25 -0.50
C LEU A 267 1.43 3.86 0.06
N HIS A 268 2.53 3.70 0.79
CA HIS A 268 2.99 2.40 1.26
C HIS A 268 1.92 1.71 2.11
N VAL A 269 1.23 2.44 2.99
CA VAL A 269 0.21 1.83 3.87
C VAL A 269 -1.00 1.25 3.12
N LEU A 270 -1.22 1.62 1.85
CA LEU A 270 -2.28 1.00 1.03
C LEU A 270 -2.05 -0.49 0.81
N VAL A 271 -0.80 -0.97 0.87
CA VAL A 271 -0.50 -2.41 0.70
C VAL A 271 -0.90 -3.23 1.93
N PHE A 272 -1.24 -2.58 3.05
CA PHE A 272 -1.75 -3.24 4.25
C PHE A 272 -3.25 -3.51 4.19
N LEU A 273 -3.98 -2.85 3.28
CA LEU A 273 -5.42 -2.98 3.12
C LEU A 273 -5.92 -4.43 3.07
N PRO A 274 -5.33 -5.38 2.29
CA PRO A 274 -5.85 -6.76 2.28
C PRO A 274 -5.83 -7.40 3.68
N TYR A 275 -4.82 -7.11 4.50
CA TYR A 275 -4.69 -7.67 5.85
C TYR A 275 -5.58 -6.96 6.86
N ILE A 276 -5.70 -5.64 6.76
CA ILE A 276 -6.62 -4.85 7.59
C ILE A 276 -8.06 -5.32 7.32
N ILE A 277 -8.45 -5.40 6.04
CA ILE A 277 -9.78 -5.88 5.64
C ILE A 277 -9.99 -7.32 6.08
N TYR A 278 -9.00 -8.19 5.93
CA TYR A 278 -9.06 -9.58 6.42
C TYR A 278 -9.28 -9.66 7.95
N PHE A 279 -8.66 -8.77 8.73
CA PHE A 279 -8.82 -8.73 10.18
C PHE A 279 -10.23 -8.31 10.60
N TYR A 280 -10.81 -7.31 9.94
CA TYR A 280 -12.11 -6.74 10.32
C TYR A 280 -13.30 -7.51 9.77
N PHE A 281 -13.20 -7.93 8.52
CA PHE A 281 -14.27 -8.67 7.87
C PHE A 281 -13.99 -10.13 8.12
N ASN A 282 -14.70 -10.70 9.09
CA ASN A 282 -14.66 -12.13 9.33
C ASN A 282 -15.00 -12.88 8.02
N ASN A 283 -14.58 -14.15 7.90
CA ASN A 283 -14.96 -15.02 6.79
C ASN A 283 -16.44 -15.44 6.88
N ASN A 284 -17.33 -14.52 7.28
CA ASN A 284 -18.76 -14.73 7.33
C ASN A 284 -19.31 -14.57 5.90
N PRO A 285 -19.70 -15.67 5.24
CA PRO A 285 -20.22 -15.62 3.88
C PRO A 285 -21.46 -14.74 3.76
N GLN A 286 -22.28 -14.65 4.82
CA GLN A 286 -23.53 -13.89 4.80
C GLN A 286 -23.33 -12.39 4.58
N LEU A 287 -22.27 -11.80 5.16
CA LEU A 287 -21.98 -10.38 4.98
C LEU A 287 -21.52 -10.10 3.55
N SER A 288 -20.66 -10.97 3.01
CA SER A 288 -20.21 -10.93 1.62
C SER A 288 -21.40 -11.02 0.66
N GLU A 289 -22.30 -11.97 0.90
CA GLU A 289 -23.53 -12.16 0.11
C GLU A 289 -24.47 -10.95 0.19
N LYS A 290 -24.66 -10.38 1.38
CA LYS A 290 -25.47 -9.16 1.57
C LYS A 290 -24.91 -7.98 0.76
N PHE A 291 -23.61 -7.69 0.86
CA PHE A 291 -23.00 -6.61 0.08
C PHE A 291 -23.02 -6.89 -1.41
N GLU A 292 -22.78 -8.13 -1.82
CA GLU A 292 -22.82 -8.50 -3.23
C GLU A 292 -24.24 -8.36 -3.80
N SER A 293 -25.26 -8.81 -3.07
CA SER A 293 -26.66 -8.63 -3.45
C SER A 293 -27.05 -7.14 -3.53
N PHE A 294 -26.59 -6.32 -2.58
CA PHE A 294 -26.79 -4.87 -2.60
C PHE A 294 -26.15 -4.21 -3.82
N PHE A 295 -24.89 -4.57 -4.12
CA PHE A 295 -24.18 -4.08 -5.30
C PHE A 295 -24.91 -4.47 -6.59
N ARG A 296 -25.36 -5.73 -6.68
CA ARG A 296 -26.11 -6.23 -7.84
C ARG A 296 -27.45 -5.51 -8.01
N ARG A 297 -28.20 -5.32 -6.92
CA ARG A 297 -29.49 -4.60 -6.95
C ARG A 297 -29.32 -3.16 -7.43
N ASN A 298 -28.23 -2.52 -7.03
CA ASN A 298 -27.96 -1.11 -7.34
C ASN A 298 -26.93 -0.92 -8.47
N LYS A 299 -26.70 -1.93 -9.32
CA LYS A 299 -25.63 -1.92 -10.32
C LYS A 299 -25.62 -0.69 -11.25
N LYS A 300 -26.79 -0.15 -11.60
CA LYS A 300 -26.91 1.03 -12.47
C LYS A 300 -26.29 2.27 -11.82
N ILE A 301 -26.52 2.45 -10.51
CA ILE A 301 -25.95 3.55 -9.72
C ILE A 301 -24.43 3.40 -9.65
N PHE A 302 -23.94 2.20 -9.34
CA PHE A 302 -22.50 1.94 -9.29
C PHE A 302 -21.82 2.19 -10.64
N ILE A 303 -22.43 1.77 -11.75
CA ILE A 303 -21.91 2.04 -13.10
C ILE A 303 -21.90 3.54 -13.40
N ALA A 304 -22.95 4.28 -13.02
CA ALA A 304 -22.99 5.73 -13.20
C ALA A 304 -21.89 6.43 -12.41
N ILE A 305 -21.74 6.12 -11.11
CA ILE A 305 -20.66 6.65 -10.26
C ILE A 305 -19.29 6.30 -10.83
N ALA A 306 -19.09 5.05 -11.24
CA ALA A 306 -17.84 4.59 -11.84
C ALA A 306 -17.52 5.33 -13.15
N SER A 307 -18.52 5.62 -13.98
CA SER A 307 -18.36 6.36 -15.23
C SER A 307 -18.01 7.82 -14.98
N ILE A 308 -18.65 8.46 -13.99
CA ILE A 308 -18.32 9.83 -13.58
C ILE A 308 -16.89 9.88 -13.04
N LEU A 309 -16.52 8.96 -12.15
CA LEU A 309 -15.16 8.86 -11.62
C LEU A 309 -14.14 8.62 -12.73
N ALA A 310 -14.44 7.76 -13.70
CA ALA A 310 -13.60 7.51 -14.86
C ALA A 310 -13.32 8.79 -15.65
N ILE A 311 -14.37 9.56 -15.96
CA ILE A 311 -14.25 10.83 -16.68
C ILE A 311 -13.38 11.80 -15.88
N ILE A 312 -13.64 11.93 -14.57
CA ILE A 312 -12.86 12.81 -13.70
C ILE A 312 -11.38 12.40 -13.71
N ILE A 313 -11.06 11.13 -13.48
CA ILE A 313 -9.67 10.64 -13.40
C ILE A 313 -8.92 10.83 -14.73
N ILE A 314 -9.59 10.61 -15.87
CA ILE A 314 -9.00 10.79 -17.19
C ILE A 314 -8.80 12.28 -17.50
N ALA A 315 -9.78 13.13 -17.14
CA ALA A 315 -9.73 14.57 -17.37
C ALA A 315 -8.81 15.33 -16.38
N ASP A 316 -8.47 14.73 -15.24
CA ASP A 316 -7.57 15.23 -14.18
C ASP A 316 -6.09 15.30 -14.62
N TYR A 317 -5.85 15.65 -15.88
CA TYR A 317 -4.52 15.86 -16.42
C TYR A 317 -4.00 17.26 -16.07
N ASN A 318 -4.86 18.28 -16.17
CA ASN A 318 -4.61 19.64 -15.67
C ASN A 318 -5.87 20.51 -15.88
N PRO A 319 -6.42 21.23 -14.88
CA PRO A 319 -6.02 21.31 -13.48
C PRO A 319 -6.54 20.16 -12.62
N ILE A 320 -5.85 19.91 -11.49
CA ILE A 320 -6.31 18.94 -10.49
C ILE A 320 -7.57 19.49 -9.81
N PRO A 321 -8.75 18.86 -9.99
CA PRO A 321 -10.02 19.43 -9.52
C PRO A 321 -10.10 19.42 -7.99
N PHE A 322 -9.40 18.49 -7.33
CA PHE A 322 -9.37 18.37 -5.87
C PHE A 322 -7.99 17.99 -5.36
N LYS A 323 -7.36 18.85 -4.55
CA LYS A 323 -6.10 18.54 -3.87
C LYS A 323 -6.37 18.15 -2.42
N LEU A 324 -6.49 16.85 -2.16
CA LEU A 324 -6.56 16.34 -0.80
C LEU A 324 -5.16 16.29 -0.17
N PRO A 325 -5.02 16.51 1.15
CA PRO A 325 -3.73 16.32 1.82
C PRO A 325 -3.25 14.88 1.63
N GLN A 326 -2.07 14.69 1.04
CA GLN A 326 -1.53 13.36 0.74
C GLN A 326 -1.41 12.48 2.00
N HIS A 327 -1.18 13.10 3.15
CA HIS A 327 -1.07 12.41 4.44
C HIS A 327 -2.40 11.86 4.96
N SER A 328 -3.55 12.33 4.46
CA SER A 328 -4.88 11.89 4.92
C SER A 328 -5.06 10.37 4.80
N ILE A 329 -4.51 9.76 3.76
CA ILE A 329 -4.52 8.30 3.56
C ILE A 329 -3.83 7.58 4.72
N LEU A 330 -2.69 8.13 5.18
CA LEU A 330 -1.96 7.54 6.29
C LEU A 330 -2.84 7.52 7.54
N PHE A 331 -3.47 8.65 7.89
CA PHE A 331 -4.40 8.71 9.01
C PHE A 331 -5.59 7.76 8.85
N LEU A 332 -6.21 7.72 7.67
CA LEU A 332 -7.35 6.85 7.38
C LEU A 332 -7.02 5.35 7.53
N VAL A 333 -5.81 4.94 7.16
CA VAL A 333 -5.35 3.54 7.32
C VAL A 333 -4.90 3.27 8.76
N CYS A 334 -4.29 4.23 9.44
CA CYS A 334 -3.78 4.05 10.80
C CYS A 334 -4.90 3.95 11.85
N VAL A 335 -6.00 4.70 11.71
CA VAL A 335 -7.14 4.64 12.64
C VAL A 335 -7.68 3.21 12.85
N PRO A 336 -8.07 2.45 11.80
CA PRO A 336 -8.46 1.06 11.97
C PRO A 336 -7.28 0.16 12.38
N SER A 337 -6.04 0.53 12.05
CA SER A 337 -4.87 -0.27 12.45
C SER A 337 -4.62 -0.26 13.97
N VAL A 338 -5.05 0.78 14.70
CA VAL A 338 -4.93 0.84 16.17
C VAL A 338 -5.70 -0.32 16.84
N PHE A 339 -6.91 -0.64 16.39
CA PHE A 339 -7.68 -1.75 17.01
C PHE A 339 -7.10 -3.13 16.67
N MET A 340 -6.26 -3.21 15.63
CA MET A 340 -5.44 -4.40 15.38
C MET A 340 -4.34 -4.57 16.40
N LEU A 341 -4.10 -3.64 17.34
CA LEU A 341 -3.16 -3.81 18.44
C LEU A 341 -3.85 -4.18 19.76
N LEU A 342 -5.17 -3.98 19.84
CA LEU A 342 -5.90 -4.17 21.08
C LEU A 342 -6.12 -5.66 21.42
N PRO A 343 -6.10 -6.03 22.71
CA PRO A 343 -6.49 -7.37 23.14
C PRO A 343 -7.89 -7.75 22.66
N LYS A 344 -8.13 -9.05 22.44
CA LYS A 344 -9.42 -9.56 21.94
C LYS A 344 -10.60 -9.13 22.83
N SER A 345 -10.41 -9.07 24.15
CA SER A 345 -11.42 -8.61 25.11
C SER A 345 -11.88 -7.18 24.84
N VAL A 346 -10.94 -6.28 24.56
CA VAL A 346 -11.20 -4.87 24.25
C VAL A 346 -11.93 -4.74 22.90
N ASN A 347 -11.51 -5.50 21.89
CA ASN A 347 -12.19 -5.50 20.60
C ASN A 347 -13.64 -6.00 20.72
N LEU A 348 -13.89 -7.06 21.50
CA LEU A 348 -15.24 -7.55 21.76
C LEU A 348 -16.09 -6.52 22.51
N PHE A 349 -15.51 -5.76 23.43
CA PHE A 349 -16.19 -4.66 24.11
C PHE A 349 -16.66 -3.59 23.11
N PHE A 350 -15.77 -3.12 22.23
CA PHE A 350 -16.12 -2.14 21.20
C PHE A 350 -17.20 -2.66 20.25
N ILE A 351 -17.11 -3.91 19.79
CA ILE A 351 -18.13 -4.52 18.93
C ILE A 351 -19.49 -4.55 19.63
N ARG A 352 -19.53 -4.95 20.91
CA ARG A 352 -20.76 -4.93 21.71
C ARG A 352 -21.33 -3.52 21.86
N MET A 353 -20.47 -2.53 22.08
CA MET A 353 -20.86 -1.12 22.19
C MET A 353 -21.45 -0.60 20.87
N ILE A 354 -20.81 -0.88 19.73
CA ILE A 354 -21.29 -0.49 18.40
C ILE A 354 -22.64 -1.15 18.09
N ARG A 355 -22.81 -2.44 18.39
CA ARG A 355 -24.10 -3.15 18.21
C ARG A 355 -25.24 -2.59 19.05
N ARG A 356 -24.94 -1.96 20.20
CA ARG A 356 -25.95 -1.26 21.01
C ARG A 356 -26.40 0.05 20.36
N ILE A 357 -25.49 0.73 19.65
CA ILE A 357 -25.78 1.99 18.96
C ILE A 357 -26.48 1.74 17.61
N ILE A 358 -26.09 0.68 16.91
CA ILE A 358 -26.64 0.30 15.60
C ILE A 358 -27.30 -1.07 15.74
N PRO A 359 -28.55 -1.15 16.21
CA PRO A 359 -29.26 -2.41 16.29
C PRO A 359 -29.44 -2.98 14.87
N GLU A 360 -29.02 -4.23 14.67
CA GLU A 360 -29.31 -4.98 13.45
C GLU A 360 -30.84 -5.13 13.35
N LYS A 361 -31.46 -4.39 12.43
CA LYS A 361 -32.88 -4.52 12.08
C LYS A 361 -33.13 -5.72 11.18
#